data_AF-A0A6A6HUB4-F1
#
_entry.id   AF-A0A6A6HUB4-F1
#
_cell.length_a   1.000
_cell.length_b   1.000
_cell.length_c   1.000
_cell.angle_alpha   90.00
_cell.angle_beta   90.00
_cell.angle_gamma   90.00
#
_symmetry.space_group_name_H-M   'P 1'
#
loop_
_entity.id
_entity.type
_entity.pdbx_description
1 polymer ?
#
loop_
_entity_poly.entity_id
_entity_poly.type
_entity_poly.pdbx_seq_one_letter_code
_entity_poly.pdbx_strand_id
1 'polypeptide(L)'
;MEDATFIYLFFPAGVQRIIATGSTSYVGIIDQDTVLKYPHEQHDQRGLKVEAAILGVLGSHPRIIKLKGWDKEGLRLEYARQAAEAVAYAHTKDVLHCDIRLGNLLLDKSFDIKLCDFQGIYRTVRGVRIVERGYSSQTFF
;
A
#
# COMPACT_ATOMS: atom_id res chain seq x y z
N MET A 1 -12.73 -25.06 0.78
CA MET A 1 -13.33 -23.90 1.48
C MET A 1 -12.16 -23.30 2.24
N GLU A 2 -11.50 -22.30 1.67
CA GLU A 2 -10.32 -21.71 2.31
C GLU A 2 -10.77 -20.87 3.51
N ASP A 3 -10.18 -21.15 4.66
CA ASP A 3 -10.47 -20.45 5.91
C ASP A 3 -10.12 -18.97 5.74
N ALA A 4 -11.11 -18.10 5.96
CA ALA A 4 -10.88 -16.66 5.96
C ALA A 4 -9.85 -16.31 7.05
N THR A 5 -8.69 -15.83 6.65
CA THR A 5 -7.68 -15.33 7.59
C THR A 5 -8.17 -14.00 8.18
N PHE A 6 -8.49 -14.00 9.47
CA PHE A 6 -8.88 -12.79 10.20
C PHE A 6 -7.63 -11.97 10.53
N ILE A 7 -7.45 -10.85 9.85
CA ILE A 7 -6.36 -9.92 10.11
C ILE A 7 -6.85 -8.89 11.14
N TYR A 8 -6.27 -8.90 12.34
CA TYR A 8 -6.60 -7.91 13.38
C TYR A 8 -5.84 -6.61 13.12
N LEU A 9 -6.56 -5.50 13.13
CA LEU A 9 -5.96 -4.17 13.06
C LEU A 9 -5.27 -3.84 14.39
N PHE A 10 -4.00 -3.49 14.32
CA PHE A 10 -3.28 -2.92 15.45
C PHE A 10 -2.42 -1.73 15.00
N PHE A 11 -2.15 -0.83 15.95
CA PHE A 11 -1.41 0.41 15.74
C PHE A 11 -0.15 0.38 16.59
N PRO A 12 1.02 0.09 16.00
CA PRO A 12 2.32 0.28 16.64
C PRO A 12 2.47 1.67 17.25
N ALA A 13 3.29 1.78 18.30
CA ALA A 13 3.56 3.07 18.94
C ALA A 13 4.08 4.10 17.93
N GLY A 14 3.43 5.26 17.87
CA GLY A 14 3.77 6.35 16.94
C GLY A 14 3.08 6.27 15.58
N VAL A 15 2.37 5.19 15.24
CA VAL A 15 1.55 5.14 14.02
C VAL A 15 0.27 5.94 14.24
N GLN A 16 0.09 6.99 13.45
CA GLN A 16 -1.09 7.89 13.53
C GLN A 16 -2.30 7.32 12.80
N ARG A 17 -2.08 6.71 11.63
CA ARG A 17 -3.12 6.05 10.81
C ARG A 17 -2.51 5.07 9.83
N ILE A 18 -3.27 4.03 9.48
CA ILE A 18 -2.94 3.11 8.38
C ILE A 18 -3.41 3.76 7.07
N ILE A 19 -2.53 3.75 6.07
CA ILE A 19 -2.80 4.32 4.74
C ILE A 19 -2.81 3.27 3.63
N ALA A 20 -2.21 2.10 3.86
CA ALA A 20 -2.24 0.99 2.94
C ALA A 20 -2.14 -0.35 3.68
N THR A 21 -2.67 -1.39 3.06
CA THR A 21 -2.49 -2.78 3.45
C THR A 21 -2.07 -3.57 2.22
N GLY A 22 -1.00 -4.36 2.36
CA GLY A 22 -0.59 -5.37 1.39
C GLY A 22 -1.05 -6.75 1.84
N SER A 23 -0.53 -7.79 1.18
CA SER A 23 -0.87 -9.19 1.51
C SER A 23 -0.30 -9.66 2.85
N THR A 24 0.76 -9.02 3.35
CA THR A 24 1.50 -9.46 4.54
C THR A 24 1.81 -8.34 5.53
N SER A 25 1.43 -7.10 5.22
CA SER A 25 1.88 -5.93 5.98
C SER A 25 0.89 -4.78 5.88
N TYR A 26 0.88 -3.97 6.94
CA TYR A 26 0.30 -2.64 6.95
C TYR A 26 1.36 -1.60 6.63
N VAL A 27 0.91 -0.44 6.14
CA VAL A 27 1.71 0.79 6.06
C VAL A 27 0.99 1.89 6.81
N GLY A 28 1.62 2.42 7.86
CA GLY A 28 1.08 3.48 8.70
C GLY A 28 1.93 4.74 8.69
N ILE A 29 1.30 5.91 8.74
CA ILE A 29 1.98 7.20 8.87
C ILE A 29 2.55 7.35 10.29
N ILE A 30 3.82 7.73 10.40
CA ILE A 30 4.44 8.14 11.67
C ILE A 30 4.42 9.66 11.80
N ASP A 31 4.85 10.38 10.76
CA ASP A 31 4.96 11.84 10.71
C ASP A 31 4.84 12.36 9.26
N GLN A 32 5.25 13.60 8.99
CA GLN A 32 5.09 14.25 7.69
C GLN A 32 5.89 13.60 6.56
N ASP A 33 6.97 12.88 6.87
CA ASP A 33 7.91 12.37 5.87
C ASP A 33 8.24 10.88 6.06
N THR A 34 7.68 10.21 7.07
CA THR A 34 8.00 8.83 7.44
C THR A 34 6.76 7.96 7.60
N VAL A 35 6.82 6.76 7.04
CA VAL A 35 5.84 5.69 7.24
C VAL A 35 6.50 4.47 7.89
N LEU A 36 5.72 3.72 8.65
CA LEU A 36 6.07 2.41 9.18
C LEU A 36 5.41 1.33 8.34
N LYS A 37 6.21 0.43 7.77
CA LYS A 37 5.74 -0.83 7.18
C LYS A 37 5.94 -1.94 8.19
N TYR A 38 4.84 -2.56 8.65
CA TYR A 38 4.84 -3.54 9.74
C TYR A 38 3.94 -4.72 9.41
N PRO A 39 4.23 -5.94 9.92
CA PRO A 39 3.56 -7.13 9.47
C PRO A 39 2.12 -7.21 10.00
N HIS A 40 1.27 -7.98 9.30
CA HIS A 40 -0.06 -8.34 9.77
C HIS A 40 -0.01 -9.20 11.02
N GLU A 41 0.89 -10.19 11.02
CA GLU A 41 1.15 -11.07 12.16
C GLU A 41 2.29 -10.50 12.99
N GLN A 42 2.03 -10.25 14.28
CA GLN A 42 3.08 -9.85 15.20
C GLN A 42 4.22 -10.88 15.15
N HIS A 43 5.44 -10.37 14.98
CA HIS A 43 6.69 -11.13 14.87
C HIS A 43 7.06 -11.73 13.50
N ASP A 44 6.20 -11.77 12.47
CA ASP A 44 6.64 -12.19 11.13
C ASP A 44 7.35 -11.05 10.37
N GLN A 45 8.63 -10.88 10.66
CA GLN A 45 9.47 -9.84 10.05
C GLN A 45 10.32 -10.36 8.88
N ARG A 46 10.08 -11.58 8.38
CA ARG A 46 10.95 -12.21 7.36
C ARG A 46 11.00 -11.39 6.08
N GLY A 47 9.84 -11.05 5.53
CA GLY A 47 9.74 -10.24 4.30
C GLY A 47 10.35 -8.86 4.47
N LEU A 48 10.10 -8.23 5.63
CA LEU A 48 10.63 -6.90 5.94
C LEU A 48 12.17 -6.91 6.05
N LYS A 49 12.78 -7.95 6.63
CA LYS A 49 14.24 -8.08 6.70
C LYS A 49 14.89 -8.18 5.32
N VAL A 50 14.28 -8.93 4.41
CA VAL A 50 14.75 -9.04 3.03
C VAL A 50 14.67 -7.68 2.33
N GLU A 51 13.54 -6.98 2.46
CA GLU A 51 13.35 -5.66 1.89
C GLU A 51 14.34 -4.63 2.44
N ALA A 52 14.61 -4.66 3.76
CA ALA A 52 15.64 -3.83 4.40
C ALA A 52 17.03 -4.04 3.77
N ALA A 53 17.41 -5.31 3.56
CA ALA A 53 18.70 -5.67 2.97
C ALA A 53 18.80 -5.17 1.53
N ILE A 54 17.75 -5.33 0.72
CA ILE A 54 17.70 -4.85 -0.66
C ILE A 54 17.86 -3.32 -0.70
N LEU A 55 17.09 -2.59 0.12
CA LEU A 55 17.20 -1.13 0.20
C LEU A 55 18.59 -0.69 0.69
N GLY A 56 19.20 -1.45 1.60
CA GLY A 56 20.57 -1.22 2.04
C GLY A 56 21.60 -1.35 0.92
N VAL A 57 21.44 -2.35 0.04
CA VAL A 57 22.31 -2.54 -1.14
C VAL A 57 22.09 -1.45 -2.19
N LEU A 58 20.83 -1.05 -2.43
CA LEU A 58 20.50 0.02 -3.39
C LEU A 58 21.03 1.39 -2.94
N GLY A 59 21.12 1.62 -1.64
CA GLY A 59 21.56 2.88 -1.07
C GLY A 59 20.57 4.03 -1.29
N SER A 60 21.03 5.25 -1.02
CA SER A 60 20.21 6.44 -1.17
C SER A 60 20.14 6.88 -2.64
N HIS A 61 18.94 6.94 -3.20
CA HIS A 61 18.72 7.43 -4.56
C HIS A 61 17.41 8.25 -4.61
N PRO A 62 17.37 9.41 -5.30
CA PRO A 62 16.21 10.32 -5.29
C PRO A 62 14.91 9.74 -5.89
N ARG A 63 14.98 8.55 -6.53
CA ARG A 63 13.84 7.86 -7.15
C ARG A 63 13.56 6.48 -6.53
N ILE A 64 14.27 6.13 -5.45
CA ILE A 64 14.07 4.89 -4.71
C ILE A 64 13.68 5.29 -3.30
N ILE A 65 12.65 4.65 -2.74
CA ILE A 65 12.19 4.93 -1.39
C ILE A 65 13.34 4.80 -0.39
N LYS A 66 13.60 5.85 0.38
CA LYS A 66 14.70 5.81 1.35
C LYS A 66 14.33 4.95 2.56
N LEU A 67 15.20 4.00 2.89
CA LEU A 67 15.18 3.35 4.20
C LEU A 67 15.66 4.34 5.26
N LYS A 68 14.77 4.74 6.18
CA LYS A 68 15.06 5.68 7.26
C LYS A 68 15.50 5.00 8.55
N GLY A 69 15.13 3.74 8.73
CA GLY A 69 15.57 2.94 9.86
C GLY A 69 14.71 1.71 10.08
N TRP A 70 15.00 1.05 11.20
CA TRP A 70 14.30 -0.13 11.66
C TRP A 70 13.89 0.10 13.11
N ASP A 71 12.64 -0.20 13.47
CA ASP A 71 12.22 -0.26 14.86
C ASP A 71 11.70 -1.66 15.22
N LYS A 72 11.35 -1.86 16.49
CA LYS A 72 10.92 -3.17 16.99
C LYS A 72 9.71 -3.74 16.25
N GLU A 73 8.88 -2.88 15.66
CA GLU A 73 7.61 -3.24 15.02
C GLU A 73 7.74 -3.34 13.50
N GLY A 74 8.69 -2.64 12.86
CA GLY A 74 8.90 -2.77 11.42
C GLY A 74 9.89 -1.77 10.80
N LEU A 75 9.66 -1.52 9.50
CA LEU A 75 10.51 -0.71 8.64
C LEU A 75 10.07 0.75 8.59
N ARG A 76 10.98 1.66 8.91
CA ARG A 76 10.77 3.10 8.69
C ARG A 76 11.22 3.46 7.29
N LEU A 77 10.27 3.86 6.47
CA LEU A 77 10.49 4.24 5.08
C LEU A 77 10.13 5.71 4.88
N GLU A 78 10.80 6.36 3.94
CA GLU A 78 10.37 7.65 3.43
C GLU A 78 8.94 7.58 2.91
N TYR A 79 8.16 8.61 3.19
CA TYR A 79 6.78 8.65 2.76
C TYR A 79 6.70 8.99 1.26
N ALA A 80 6.33 7.99 0.43
CA ALA A 80 6.06 8.15 -1.00
C ALA A 80 4.77 8.96 -1.24
N ARG A 81 4.84 10.26 -0.96
CA ARG A 81 3.69 11.13 -0.72
C ARG A 81 2.68 11.13 -1.87
N GLN A 82 3.11 11.34 -3.11
CA GLN A 82 2.18 11.48 -4.25
C GLN A 82 1.34 10.22 -4.50
N ALA A 83 1.97 9.04 -4.51
CA ALA A 83 1.26 7.79 -4.68
C ALA A 83 0.29 7.53 -3.53
N ALA A 84 0.72 7.80 -2.29
CA ALA A 84 -0.11 7.62 -1.11
C ALA A 84 -1.27 8.62 -1.01
N GLU A 85 -1.06 9.88 -1.38
CA GLU A 85 -2.11 10.90 -1.46
C GLU A 85 -3.18 10.52 -2.49
N ALA A 86 -2.78 10.00 -3.66
CA ALA A 86 -3.72 9.51 -4.67
C ALA A 86 -4.60 8.36 -4.15
N VAL A 87 -3.98 7.38 -3.47
CA VAL A 87 -4.70 6.25 -2.85
C VAL A 87 -5.62 6.73 -1.72
N ALA A 88 -5.12 7.59 -0.83
CA ALA A 88 -5.91 8.15 0.27
C ALA A 88 -7.12 8.94 -0.26
N TYR A 89 -6.93 9.73 -1.31
CA TYR A 89 -8.03 10.45 -1.97
C TYR A 89 -9.08 9.48 -2.51
N ALA A 90 -8.69 8.42 -3.22
CA ALA A 90 -9.63 7.39 -3.70
C ALA A 90 -10.42 6.76 -2.54
N HIS A 91 -9.77 6.45 -1.42
CA HIS A 91 -10.43 5.92 -0.24
C HIS A 91 -11.46 6.89 0.37
N THR A 92 -11.22 8.22 0.32
CA THR A 92 -12.24 9.21 0.76
C THR A 92 -13.51 9.20 -0.09
N LYS A 93 -13.44 8.56 -1.27
CA LYS A 93 -14.56 8.38 -2.20
C LYS A 93 -15.12 6.96 -2.15
N ASP A 94 -14.74 6.17 -1.15
CA ASP A 94 -15.06 4.74 -1.03
C ASP A 94 -14.65 3.91 -2.25
N VAL A 95 -13.59 4.35 -2.96
CA VAL A 95 -12.96 3.62 -4.08
C VAL A 95 -11.71 2.94 -3.57
N LEU A 96 -11.66 1.62 -3.65
CA LEU A 96 -10.45 0.82 -3.46
C LEU A 96 -9.84 0.56 -4.84
N HIS A 97 -8.58 0.95 -5.09
CA HIS A 97 -7.94 0.71 -6.39
C HIS A 97 -7.56 -0.76 -6.62
N CYS A 98 -7.18 -1.47 -5.56
CA CYS A 98 -6.84 -2.91 -5.53
C CYS A 98 -5.63 -3.38 -6.37
N ASP A 99 -5.15 -2.60 -7.35
CA ASP A 99 -3.96 -2.92 -8.17
C ASP A 99 -2.92 -1.78 -8.19
N ILE A 100 -2.27 -1.52 -7.05
CA ILE A 100 -1.22 -0.49 -6.95
C ILE A 100 0.13 -1.11 -7.30
N ARG A 101 0.51 -0.99 -8.58
CA ARG A 101 1.77 -1.49 -9.14
C ARG A 101 2.41 -0.43 -10.02
N LEU A 102 3.71 -0.55 -10.28
CA LEU A 102 4.47 0.40 -11.10
C LEU A 102 3.81 0.69 -12.47
N GLY A 103 3.21 -0.33 -13.10
CA GLY A 103 2.50 -0.18 -14.38
C GLY A 103 1.29 0.77 -14.34
N ASN A 104 0.77 1.06 -13.15
CA ASN A 104 -0.38 1.92 -12.91
C ASN A 104 0.01 3.28 -12.30
N LEU A 105 1.31 3.54 -12.14
CA LEU A 105 1.87 4.82 -11.70
C LEU A 105 2.51 5.53 -12.90
N LEU A 106 1.72 6.33 -13.60
CA LEU A 106 2.20 7.14 -14.73
C LEU A 106 2.93 8.38 -14.20
N LEU A 107 3.78 8.96 -15.05
CA LEU A 107 4.48 10.21 -14.76
C LEU A 107 4.03 11.29 -15.74
N ASP A 108 3.74 12.49 -15.23
CA ASP A 108 3.52 13.65 -16.09
C ASP A 108 4.85 14.34 -16.48
N LYS A 109 4.77 15.47 -17.19
CA LYS A 109 5.94 16.24 -17.67
C LYS A 109 6.85 16.75 -16.55
N SER A 110 6.33 16.86 -15.32
CA SER A 110 7.07 17.28 -14.13
C SER A 110 7.63 16.09 -13.35
N PHE A 111 7.40 14.86 -13.83
CA PHE A 111 7.64 13.60 -13.13
C PHE A 111 6.77 13.41 -11.87
N ASP A 112 5.62 14.08 -11.81
CA ASP A 112 4.66 13.81 -10.74
C ASP A 112 3.87 12.54 -11.04
N ILE A 113 3.66 11.72 -10.01
CA ILE A 113 2.91 10.47 -10.12
C ILE A 113 1.43 10.77 -10.40
N LYS A 114 0.87 10.08 -11.41
CA LYS A 114 -0.56 9.96 -11.68
C LYS A 114 -0.96 8.50 -11.55
N LEU A 115 -1.77 8.19 -10.55
CA LEU A 115 -2.38 6.86 -10.41
C LEU A 115 -3.45 6.69 -11.49
N CYS A 116 -3.37 5.60 -12.24
CA CYS A 116 -4.31 5.25 -13.31
C CYS A 116 -4.79 3.80 -13.18
N ASP A 117 -5.74 3.41 -14.03
CA ASP A 117 -6.24 2.04 -14.14
C ASP A 117 -6.99 1.54 -12.89
N PHE A 118 -8.07 2.26 -12.55
CA PHE A 118 -8.98 1.94 -11.46
C PHE A 118 -9.86 0.74 -11.80
N GLN A 119 -9.30 -0.47 -11.73
CA GLN A 119 -10.04 -1.74 -11.89
C GLN A 119 -10.59 -2.30 -10.58
N GLY A 120 -10.52 -1.52 -9.49
CA GLY A 120 -10.86 -1.96 -8.14
C GLY A 120 -12.34 -1.81 -7.77
N ILE A 121 -12.62 -1.78 -6.47
CA ILE A 121 -13.97 -1.89 -5.91
C ILE A 121 -14.48 -0.50 -5.50
N TYR A 122 -15.63 -0.10 -6.00
CA TYR A 122 -16.40 1.05 -5.49
C TYR A 122 -17.46 0.55 -4.51
N ARG A 123 -17.50 1.09 -3.28
CA ARG A 123 -18.45 0.65 -2.25
C ARG A 123 -19.32 1.81 -1.74
N THR A 124 -20.59 1.85 -2.13
CA THR A 124 -21.54 2.82 -1.54
C THR A 124 -22.20 2.25 -0.28
N VAL A 125 -22.19 2.99 0.82
CA VAL A 125 -22.93 2.62 2.04
C VAL A 125 -24.41 3.03 1.86
N ARG A 126 -25.34 2.10 2.14
CA ARG A 126 -26.83 2.18 2.04
C ARG A 126 -27.51 1.62 0.77
N GLY A 127 -27.07 0.45 0.28
CA GLY A 127 -27.85 -0.35 -0.66
C GLY A 127 -27.19 -0.58 -2.01
N VAL A 128 -25.99 -1.16 -1.97
CA VAL A 128 -25.25 -1.95 -2.99
C VAL A 128 -25.30 -1.45 -4.44
N ARG A 129 -24.13 -1.04 -4.94
CA ARG A 129 -23.66 -1.44 -6.29
C ARG A 129 -22.21 -1.88 -6.23
N ILE A 130 -21.98 -3.13 -6.63
CA ILE A 130 -20.68 -3.72 -6.93
C ILE A 130 -20.45 -3.51 -8.43
N VAL A 131 -19.35 -2.86 -8.81
CA VAL A 131 -18.84 -2.94 -10.18
C VAL A 131 -17.64 -3.88 -10.12
N GLU A 132 -17.79 -5.10 -10.62
CA GLU A 132 -16.72 -6.06 -10.78
C GLU A 132 -16.36 -6.22 -12.27
N ARG A 133 -15.05 -6.17 -12.53
CA ARG A 133 -14.32 -6.53 -13.76
C ARG A 133 -14.70 -5.78 -15.05
N GLY A 134 -13.71 -5.06 -15.57
CA GLY A 134 -13.57 -4.72 -17.00
C GLY A 134 -12.71 -5.73 -17.78
N TYR A 135 -12.57 -6.99 -17.32
CA TYR A 135 -12.03 -8.04 -18.18
C TYR A 135 -13.16 -8.60 -19.01
N SER A 136 -13.07 -8.37 -20.32
CA SER A 136 -13.84 -9.09 -21.32
C SER A 136 -13.91 -10.57 -20.97
N SER A 137 -15.13 -11.08 -20.90
CA SER A 137 -15.43 -12.51 -20.98
C SER A 137 -14.66 -13.13 -22.15
N GLN A 138 -13.59 -13.86 -21.86
CA GLN A 138 -13.21 -15.00 -22.67
C GLN A 138 -13.49 -16.25 -21.86
N THR A 139 -14.62 -16.86 -22.21
CA THR A 139 -14.90 -18.27 -21.99
C THR A 139 -13.70 -19.08 -22.49
N PHE A 140 -13.01 -19.75 -21.59
CA PHE A 140 -12.25 -20.94 -21.98
C PHE A 140 -13.16 -22.13 -21.67
N PHE A 141 -13.48 -22.89 -22.73
CA PHE A 141 -14.18 -24.17 -22.66
C PHE A 141 -13.37 -25.19 -21.88
#